data_AF-A0A645AID3-F1
#
_entry.id   AF-A0A645AID3-F1
#
_cell.length_a   1.000
_cell.length_b   1.000
_cell.length_c   1.000
_cell.angle_alpha   90.00
_cell.angle_beta   90.00
_cell.angle_gamma   90.00
#
_symmetry.space_group_name_H-M   'P 1'
#
loop_
_entity.id
_entity.type
_entity.pdbx_description
1 polymer ?
#
loop_
_entity_poly.entity_id
_entity_poly.type
_entity_poly.pdbx_seq_one_letter_code
_entity_poly.pdbx_strand_id
1 'polypeptide(L)'
;MTAPDKLNPLSAGRLLSIWRDMAAQEENEAVRGLLCNARVLAESCFLGERRMFDGPEAVLETMTVGEMETLLQRLASKEPSFPTWANPNFDPVRFQTMRRDGHELY
;
A
#
# COMPACT_ATOMS: atom_id res chain seq x y z
N MET A 1 -20.23 4.16 -2.11
CA MET A 1 -19.40 3.74 -0.96
C MET A 1 -18.75 4.98 -0.35
N THR A 2 -18.67 5.08 0.98
CA THR A 2 -17.93 6.17 1.65
C THR A 2 -16.44 5.90 1.51
N ALA A 3 -15.64 6.83 0.99
CA ALA A 3 -14.19 6.64 0.89
C ALA A 3 -13.52 6.67 2.28
N PRO A 4 -12.39 5.97 2.48
CA PRO A 4 -11.62 6.08 3.73
C PRO A 4 -11.10 7.51 3.90
N ASP A 5 -11.15 8.02 5.12
CA ASP A 5 -10.63 9.35 5.47
C ASP A 5 -9.11 9.33 5.77
N LYS A 6 -8.58 8.15 6.08
CA LYS A 6 -7.16 7.93 6.40
C LYS A 6 -6.64 6.64 5.77
N LEU A 7 -5.43 6.75 5.21
CA LEU A 7 -4.66 5.63 4.66
C LEU A 7 -3.32 5.51 5.39
N ASN A 8 -3.09 4.35 6.00
CA ASN A 8 -1.87 4.03 6.73
C ASN A 8 -1.07 2.97 5.97
N PRO A 9 0.10 3.31 5.39
CA PRO A 9 0.96 2.31 4.76
C PRO A 9 1.41 1.24 5.76
N LEU A 10 1.40 -0.02 5.32
CA LEU A 10 1.95 -1.12 6.09
C LEU A 10 3.48 -1.13 6.00
N SER A 11 4.13 -1.66 7.02
CA SER A 11 5.57 -1.92 6.96
C SER A 11 5.87 -3.00 5.93
N ALA A 12 7.07 -2.98 5.35
CA ALA A 12 7.53 -4.02 4.41
C ALA A 12 7.47 -5.43 5.03
N GLY A 13 7.77 -5.56 6.34
CA GLY A 13 7.65 -6.83 7.05
C GLY A 13 6.21 -7.34 7.17
N ARG A 14 5.24 -6.43 7.33
CA ARG A 14 3.81 -6.80 7.36
C ARG A 14 3.33 -7.22 5.96
N LEU A 15 3.75 -6.51 4.91
CA LEU A 15 3.46 -6.89 3.52
C LEU A 15 4.01 -8.28 3.19
N LEU A 16 5.25 -8.57 3.58
CA LEU A 16 5.85 -9.90 3.40
C LEU A 16 5.07 -10.99 4.13
N SER A 17 4.56 -10.69 5.33
CA SER A 17 3.74 -11.64 6.10
C SER A 17 2.44 -11.96 5.36
N ILE A 18 1.73 -10.93 4.87
CA ILE A 18 0.51 -11.11 4.05
C ILE A 18 0.80 -11.98 2.82
N TRP A 19 1.89 -11.69 2.12
CA TRP A 19 2.27 -12.46 0.93
C TRP A 19 2.54 -13.92 1.23
N ARG A 20 3.28 -14.22 2.32
CA ARG A 20 3.56 -15.60 2.74
C ARG A 20 2.30 -16.34 3.15
N ASP A 21 1.44 -15.69 3.92
CA ASP A 21 0.18 -16.27 4.38
C ASP A 21 -0.71 -16.63 3.19
N MET A 22 -0.82 -15.74 2.20
CA MET A 22 -1.64 -15.99 0.99
C MET A 22 -0.98 -17.01 0.05
N ALA A 23 0.35 -17.01 -0.09
CA ALA A 23 1.06 -18.02 -0.88
C ALA A 23 0.89 -19.44 -0.34
N ALA A 24 0.67 -19.59 0.96
CA ALA A 24 0.37 -20.89 1.57
C ALA A 24 -1.07 -21.37 1.34
N GLN A 25 -1.98 -20.47 0.96
CA GLN A 25 -3.42 -20.73 0.85
C GLN A 25 -3.94 -20.72 -0.59
N GLU A 26 -3.25 -20.03 -1.49
CA GLU A 26 -3.66 -19.84 -2.88
C GLU A 26 -2.48 -20.01 -3.85
N GLU A 27 -2.59 -21.00 -4.72
CA GLU A 27 -1.59 -21.34 -5.72
C GLU A 27 -1.68 -20.44 -6.95
N ASN A 28 -2.90 -20.05 -7.34
CA ASN A 28 -3.14 -19.20 -8.50
C ASN A 28 -2.59 -17.79 -8.22
N GLU A 29 -1.59 -17.39 -9.00
CA GLU A 29 -0.88 -16.14 -8.79
C GLU A 29 -1.79 -14.90 -8.92
N ALA A 30 -2.73 -14.91 -9.87
CA ALA A 30 -3.65 -13.78 -10.07
C ALA A 30 -4.63 -13.66 -8.91
N VAL A 31 -5.20 -14.78 -8.45
CA VAL A 31 -6.13 -14.78 -7.30
C VAL A 31 -5.38 -14.40 -6.02
N ARG A 32 -4.18 -14.93 -5.81
CA ARG A 32 -3.31 -14.55 -4.70
C ARG A 32 -3.00 -13.06 -4.69
N GLY A 33 -2.67 -12.48 -5.85
CA GLY A 33 -2.43 -11.05 -5.98
C GLY A 33 -3.63 -10.21 -5.56
N LEU A 34 -4.83 -10.60 -6.00
CA LEU A 34 -6.08 -9.94 -5.62
C LEU A 34 -6.35 -10.02 -4.11
N LEU A 35 -6.19 -11.21 -3.51
CA LEU A 35 -6.38 -11.43 -2.07
C LEU A 35 -5.36 -10.64 -1.23
N CYS A 36 -4.09 -10.60 -1.65
CA CYS A 36 -3.06 -9.77 -1.03
C CYS A 36 -3.46 -8.29 -1.05
N ASN A 37 -3.89 -7.79 -2.21
CA ASN A 37 -4.33 -6.41 -2.39
C ASN A 37 -5.51 -6.06 -1.47
N ALA A 38 -6.51 -6.95 -1.41
CA ALA A 38 -7.64 -6.78 -0.51
C ALA A 38 -7.22 -6.76 0.96
N ARG A 39 -6.30 -7.64 1.37
CA ARG A 39 -5.80 -7.68 2.75
C ARG A 39 -5.02 -6.42 3.11
N VAL A 40 -4.21 -5.90 2.19
CA VAL A 40 -3.51 -4.63 2.37
C VAL A 40 -4.50 -3.49 2.60
N LEU A 41 -5.55 -3.39 1.79
CA LEU A 41 -6.57 -2.35 1.95
C LEU A 41 -7.35 -2.50 3.27
N ALA A 42 -7.71 -3.72 3.65
CA ALA A 42 -8.40 -3.96 4.92
C ALA A 42 -7.58 -3.51 6.16
N GLU A 43 -6.25 -3.66 6.11
CA GLU A 43 -5.37 -3.23 7.20
C GLU A 43 -4.95 -1.76 7.11
N SER A 44 -5.12 -1.11 5.94
CA SER A 44 -4.61 0.23 5.66
C SER A 44 -5.68 1.32 5.61
N CYS A 45 -6.95 0.96 5.36
CA CYS A 45 -8.07 1.90 5.23
C CYS A 45 -8.77 2.13 6.58
N PHE A 46 -8.89 3.40 6.96
CA PHE A 46 -9.51 3.82 8.21
C PHE A 46 -10.66 4.79 7.96
N LEU A 47 -11.63 4.75 8.87
CA LEU A 47 -12.66 5.78 9.06
C LEU A 47 -12.56 6.26 10.52
N GLY A 48 -12.03 7.47 10.70
CA GLY A 48 -11.54 7.94 11.99
C GLY A 48 -10.39 7.06 12.51
N GLU A 49 -10.55 6.52 13.71
CA GLU A 49 -9.55 5.66 14.37
C GLU A 49 -9.84 4.15 14.21
N ARG A 50 -10.87 3.78 13.45
CA ARG A 50 -11.24 2.38 13.23
C ARG A 50 -10.87 1.93 11.82
N ARG A 51 -10.53 0.65 11.68
CA ARG A 51 -10.44 0.02 10.36
C ARG A 51 -11.80 0.11 9.69
N MET A 52 -11.78 0.50 8.42
CA MET A 52 -13.00 0.64 7.62
C MET A 52 -13.58 -0.71 7.21
N PHE A 53 -12.72 -1.73 7.07
CA PHE A 53 -13.11 -3.08 6.66
C PHE A 53 -12.73 -4.09 7.76
N ASP A 54 -13.61 -5.05 8.00
CA ASP A 54 -13.37 -6.13 8.97
C ASP A 54 -12.37 -7.18 8.45
N GLY A 55 -12.18 -7.25 7.12
CA GLY A 55 -11.30 -8.22 6.48
C GLY A 55 -11.17 -8.01 4.97
N PRO A 56 -10.33 -8.83 4.30
CA PRO A 56 -10.17 -8.78 2.85
C PRO A 56 -11.46 -9.11 2.07
N GLU A 57 -12.30 -10.00 2.59
CA GLU A 57 -13.59 -10.36 1.96
C GLU A 57 -14.51 -9.15 1.87
N ALA A 58 -14.63 -8.37 2.95
CA ALA A 58 -15.41 -7.14 2.97
C ALA A 58 -14.91 -6.10 1.95
N VAL A 59 -13.60 -6.06 1.69
CA VAL A 59 -13.03 -5.22 0.62
C VAL A 59 -13.52 -5.69 -0.74
N LEU A 60 -13.41 -6.99 -1.03
CA LEU A 60 -13.78 -7.58 -2.32
C LEU A 60 -15.28 -7.47 -2.62
N GLU A 61 -16.13 -7.54 -1.59
CA GLU A 61 -17.58 -7.39 -1.74
C GLU A 61 -18.01 -5.94 -1.96
N THR A 62 -17.25 -4.98 -1.43
CA THR A 62 -17.65 -3.57 -1.43
C THR A 62 -17.00 -2.75 -2.55
N MET A 63 -15.79 -3.13 -2.97
CA MET A 63 -14.97 -2.33 -3.88
C MET A 63 -14.90 -2.93 -5.29
N THR A 64 -14.95 -2.04 -6.28
CA THR A 64 -14.56 -2.38 -7.64
C THR A 64 -13.04 -2.43 -7.79
N VAL A 65 -12.55 -3.12 -8.82
CA VAL A 65 -11.11 -3.21 -9.13
C VAL A 65 -10.47 -1.83 -9.26
N GLY A 66 -11.11 -0.90 -9.96
CA GLY A 66 -10.57 0.46 -10.16
C GLY A 66 -10.48 1.27 -8.86
N GLU A 67 -11.42 1.09 -7.93
CA GLU A 67 -11.35 1.73 -6.62
C GLU A 67 -10.22 1.14 -5.76
N MET A 68 -10.04 -0.20 -5.80
CA MET A 68 -8.91 -0.85 -5.12
C MET A 68 -7.57 -0.35 -5.65
N GLU A 69 -7.39 -0.32 -6.97
CA GLU A 69 -6.17 0.17 -7.62
C GLU A 69 -5.87 1.62 -7.24
N THR A 70 -6.88 2.49 -7.24
CA THR A 70 -6.74 3.90 -6.87
C THR A 70 -6.21 4.03 -5.43
N LEU A 71 -6.76 3.27 -4.47
CA LEU A 71 -6.31 3.33 -3.08
C LEU A 71 -4.91 2.73 -2.89
N LEU A 72 -4.58 1.64 -3.59
CA LEU A 72 -3.25 1.04 -3.55
C LEU A 72 -2.18 1.99 -4.12
N GLN A 73 -2.48 2.68 -5.22
CA GLN A 73 -1.61 3.71 -5.78
C GLN A 73 -1.43 4.86 -4.79
N ARG A 74 -2.49 5.29 -4.10
CA ARG A 74 -2.37 6.32 -3.05
C ARG A 74 -1.51 5.86 -1.86
N LEU A 75 -1.59 4.58 -1.48
CA LEU A 75 -0.72 4.00 -0.45
C LEU A 75 0.75 3.98 -0.89
N ALA A 76 1.02 3.65 -2.15
CA ALA A 76 2.37 3.64 -2.72
C ALA A 76 2.95 5.04 -2.93
N SER A 77 2.10 6.02 -3.26
CA SER A 77 2.47 7.40 -3.56
C SER A 77 2.49 8.32 -2.34
N LYS A 78 2.14 7.84 -1.14
CA LYS A 78 2.26 8.64 0.08
C LYS A 78 3.73 8.98 0.24
N GLU A 79 4.09 10.24 -0.06
CA GLU A 79 5.47 10.72 0.00
C GLU A 79 6.07 10.25 1.33
N PRO A 80 7.28 9.66 1.32
CA PRO A 80 7.95 9.30 2.55
C PRO A 80 8.07 10.58 3.37
N SER A 81 7.26 10.71 4.41
CA SER A 81 7.57 11.60 5.50
C SER A 81 8.84 11.01 6.10
N PHE A 82 9.99 11.53 5.69
CA PHE A 82 11.26 11.08 6.23
C PHE A 82 11.15 11.16 7.75
N PRO A 83 11.39 10.05 8.46
CA PRO A 83 11.36 10.10 9.91
C PRO A 83 12.30 11.18 10.42
N THR A 84 12.03 11.79 11.56
CA THR A 84 12.92 12.76 12.20
C THR A 84 14.31 12.21 12.56
N TRP A 85 14.50 10.88 12.50
CA TRP A 85 15.81 10.22 12.63
C TRP A 85 16.54 10.05 11.29
N ALA A 86 15.93 10.44 10.16
CA ALA A 86 16.60 10.47 8.88
C ALA A 86 17.86 11.33 9.00
N ASN A 87 18.93 10.88 8.32
CA ASN A 87 20.20 11.58 8.29
C ASN A 87 19.95 13.08 8.04
N PRO A 88 20.34 13.99 8.96
CA PRO A 88 20.08 15.42 8.81
C PRO A 88 20.76 16.02 7.58
N ASN A 89 21.72 15.32 6.98
CA ASN A 89 22.37 15.69 5.72
C ASN A 89 21.72 15.04 4.48
N PHE A 90 20.62 14.29 4.63
CA PHE A 90 19.90 13.75 3.50
C PHE A 90 19.15 14.87 2.79
N ASP A 91 19.50 15.11 1.52
CA ASP A 91 18.84 16.09 0.67
C ASP A 91 17.80 15.37 -0.22
N PRO A 92 16.50 15.44 0.14
CA PRO A 92 15.45 14.77 -0.62
C PRO A 92 15.28 15.36 -2.02
N VAL A 93 15.58 16.65 -2.22
CA VAL A 93 15.50 17.31 -3.53
C VAL A 93 16.58 16.74 -4.44
N ARG A 94 17.83 16.68 -3.96
CA ARG A 94 18.95 16.07 -4.70
C ARG A 94 18.67 14.61 -5.04
N PHE A 95 18.10 13.83 -4.12
CA PHE A 95 17.75 12.44 -4.37
C PHE A 95 16.66 12.28 -5.44
N GLN A 96 15.61 13.14 -5.41
CA GLN A 96 14.56 13.15 -6.42
C GLN A 96 15.09 13.58 -7.80
N THR A 97 15.98 14.58 -7.85
CA THR A 97 16.68 14.98 -9.08
C THR A 97 17.49 13.82 -9.64
N MET A 98 18.28 13.13 -8.82
CA MET A 98 19.05 11.94 -9.26
C MET A 98 18.16 10.82 -9.78
N ARG A 99 16.98 10.60 -9.18
CA ARG A 99 16.01 9.62 -9.71
C ARG A 99 15.47 10.02 -11.07
N ARG A 100 15.13 11.29 -11.27
CA ARG A 100 14.61 11.80 -12.53
C ARG A 100 15.66 11.74 -13.64
N ASP A 101 16.89 12.15 -13.32
CA ASP A 101 18.01 12.17 -14.26
C ASP A 101 18.56 10.75 -14.55
N GLY A 102 18.39 9.81 -13.60
CA GLY A 102 18.71 8.39 -13.79
C GLY A 102 17.75 7.63 -14.71
N HIS A 103 16.62 8.24 -15.09
CA HIS A 103 15.70 7.71 -16.11
C HIS A 103 16.02 8.19 -17.54
N GLU A 104 17.09 8.99 -17.75
CA GLU A 104 17.57 9.38 -19.09
C GLU A 104 18.74 8.51 -19.60
N LEU A 105 19.14 7.47 -18.85
CA LEU A 105 20.23 6.56 -19.23
C LEU A 105 19.80 5.11 -19.50
N TYR A 106 18.50 4.85 -19.69
CA TYR A 106 18.00 3.61 -20.31
C TYR A 106 16.78 3.90 -21.20
#